data_AF-A0A517QRN5-F1
#
_entry.id   AF-A0A517QRN5-F1
#
_cell.length_a   1.000
_cell.length_b   1.000
_cell.length_c   1.000
_cell.angle_alpha   90.00
_cell.angle_beta   90.00
_cell.angle_gamma   90.00
#
_symmetry.space_group_name_H-M   'P 1'
#
loop_
_entity.id
_entity.type
_entity.pdbx_description
1 polymer ?
#
loop_
_entity_poly.entity_id
_entity_poly.type
_entity_poly.pdbx_seq_one_letter_code
_entity_poly.pdbx_strand_id
1 'polypeptide(L)'
;MSQLSLFAGPDLIEEPQIFSFKEYASKSKGFRSTGIEQRARLRKENQSCPCCSRVTVEPVELEDSQYGRNGAKIAGTGTIVGFSCNACGHEWPV
;
A
#
# COMPACT_ATOMS: atom_id res chain seq x y z
N MET A 1 32.17 -37.60 17.80
CA MET A 1 31.20 -37.91 16.73
C MET A 1 30.33 -36.68 16.54
N SER A 2 30.58 -35.92 15.47
CA SER A 2 29.95 -34.60 15.23
C SER A 2 28.64 -34.81 14.48
N GLN A 3 27.50 -34.51 15.11
CA GLN A 3 26.19 -34.51 14.45
C GLN A 3 25.88 -33.09 13.98
N LEU A 4 25.98 -32.87 12.67
CA LEU A 4 25.44 -31.67 12.03
C LEU A 4 23.94 -31.93 11.79
N SER A 5 23.07 -31.28 12.56
CA SER A 5 21.65 -31.24 12.26
C SER A 5 21.43 -30.30 11.08
N LEU A 6 21.08 -30.86 9.92
CA LEU A 6 20.54 -30.09 8.80
C LEU A 6 19.22 -29.46 9.26
N PHE A 7 19.18 -28.13 9.32
CA PHE A 7 17.94 -27.38 9.52
C PHE A 7 17.02 -27.68 8.33
N ALA A 8 15.96 -28.48 8.57
CA ALA A 8 14.81 -28.54 7.68
C ALA A 8 14.02 -27.23 7.87
N GLY A 9 14.19 -26.29 6.94
CA GLY A 9 13.33 -25.11 6.84
C GLY A 9 11.88 -25.52 6.53
N PRO A 10 10.90 -24.61 6.70
CA PRO A 10 9.50 -24.94 6.48
C PRO A 10 9.26 -25.31 5.00
N ASP A 11 8.71 -26.50 4.79
CA ASP A 11 8.20 -26.97 3.50
C ASP A 11 7.05 -26.07 3.04
N LEU A 12 7.38 -25.00 2.31
CA LEU A 12 6.44 -24.20 1.52
C LEU A 12 6.80 -24.36 0.05
N ILE A 13 6.65 -25.57 -0.48
CA ILE A 13 6.60 -25.75 -1.94
C ILE A 13 5.18 -25.42 -2.37
N GLU A 14 4.81 -24.13 -2.34
CA GLU A 14 3.67 -23.67 -3.13
C GLU A 14 4.03 -23.90 -4.61
N GLU A 15 3.39 -24.89 -5.23
CA GLU A 15 3.54 -25.10 -6.67
C GLU A 15 3.21 -23.79 -7.42
N PRO A 16 4.05 -23.36 -8.38
CA PRO A 16 3.85 -22.11 -9.08
C PRO A 16 2.55 -22.17 -9.88
N GLN A 17 1.58 -21.34 -9.52
CA GLN A 17 0.33 -21.22 -10.27
C GLN A 17 0.58 -20.53 -11.62
N ILE A 18 0.51 -21.30 -12.71
CA ILE A 18 0.61 -20.78 -14.07
C ILE A 18 -0.76 -20.25 -14.48
N PHE A 19 -0.85 -18.94 -14.72
CA PHE A 19 -2.06 -18.29 -15.25
C PHE A 19 -1.91 -18.05 -16.75
N SER A 20 -3.00 -18.20 -17.50
CA SER A 20 -3.10 -17.61 -18.82
C SER A 20 -3.12 -16.08 -18.74
N PHE A 21 -2.71 -15.40 -19.81
CA PHE A 21 -2.72 -13.94 -19.87
C PHE A 21 -4.11 -13.35 -19.55
N LYS A 22 -5.18 -14.01 -20.01
CA LYS A 22 -6.57 -13.57 -19.77
C LYS A 22 -6.95 -13.67 -18.29
N GLU A 23 -6.55 -14.75 -17.61
CA GLU A 23 -6.80 -14.96 -16.18
C GLU A 23 -6.02 -13.97 -15.34
N TYR A 24 -4.75 -13.76 -15.66
CA TYR A 24 -3.91 -12.78 -14.97
C TYR A 24 -4.41 -11.34 -15.17
N ALA A 25 -4.80 -10.97 -16.40
CA ALA A 25 -5.37 -9.66 -16.70
C ALA A 25 -6.69 -9.43 -15.93
N SER A 26 -7.53 -10.45 -15.79
CA SER A 26 -8.78 -10.36 -15.05
C SER A 26 -8.56 -10.21 -13.54
N LYS A 27 -7.64 -11.00 -12.97
CA LYS A 27 -7.25 -10.89 -11.55
C LYS A 27 -6.59 -9.55 -11.22
N SER A 28 -5.75 -9.03 -12.12
CA SER A 28 -5.02 -7.77 -11.89
C SER A 28 -5.88 -6.52 -12.07
N LYS A 29 -6.94 -6.56 -12.90
CA LYS A 29 -7.83 -5.42 -13.14
C LYS A 29 -8.62 -4.99 -11.90
N GLY A 30 -9.06 -5.92 -11.05
CA GLY A 30 -9.81 -5.59 -9.84
C GLY A 30 -9.01 -4.82 -8.79
N PHE A 31 -7.68 -4.94 -8.81
CA PHE A 31 -6.80 -4.37 -7.78
C PHE A 31 -6.18 -3.02 -8.17
N ARG A 32 -6.10 -2.70 -9.47
CA ARG A 32 -5.22 -1.60 -9.96
C ARG A 32 -5.93 -0.34 -10.44
N SER A 33 -7.13 -0.42 -11.02
CA SER A 33 -7.77 0.76 -11.63
C SER A 33 -8.60 1.57 -10.63
N THR A 34 -9.31 0.92 -9.71
CA THR A 34 -10.13 1.60 -8.70
C THR A 34 -9.27 2.32 -7.67
N GLY A 35 -8.16 1.70 -7.23
CA GLY A 35 -7.30 2.25 -6.18
C GLY A 35 -6.63 3.57 -6.54
N ILE A 36 -6.07 3.72 -7.75
CA ILE A 36 -5.35 4.94 -8.15
C ILE A 36 -6.30 6.12 -8.33
N GLU A 37 -7.44 5.91 -9.02
CA GLU A 37 -8.42 6.97 -9.22
C GLU A 37 -9.09 7.39 -7.92
N GLN A 38 -9.50 6.44 -7.08
CA GLN A 38 -10.07 6.73 -5.77
C GLN A 38 -9.08 7.51 -4.92
N ARG A 39 -7.81 7.11 -4.90
CA ARG A 39 -6.75 7.82 -4.19
C ARG A 39 -6.56 9.26 -4.69
N ALA A 40 -6.60 9.47 -6.01
CA ALA A 40 -6.52 10.80 -6.59
C ALA A 40 -7.71 11.69 -6.18
N ARG A 41 -8.92 11.11 -6.12
CA ARG A 41 -10.12 11.81 -5.60
C ARG A 41 -9.95 12.20 -4.14
N LEU A 42 -9.55 11.26 -3.27
CA LEU A 42 -9.33 11.53 -1.84
C LEU A 42 -8.32 12.66 -1.64
N ARG A 43 -7.20 12.67 -2.38
CA ARG A 43 -6.20 13.77 -2.30
C ARG A 43 -6.77 15.11 -2.75
N LYS A 44 -7.59 15.12 -3.80
CA LYS A 44 -8.21 16.35 -4.31
C LYS A 44 -9.23 16.92 -3.33
N GLU A 45 -10.07 16.05 -2.76
CA GLU A 45 -11.09 16.43 -1.78
C GLU A 45 -10.47 16.93 -0.46
N ASN A 46 -9.32 16.38 -0.07
CA ASN A 46 -8.61 16.71 1.16
C ASN A 46 -7.37 17.60 0.94
N GLN A 47 -7.34 18.38 -0.14
CA GLN A 47 -6.18 19.23 -0.47
C GLN A 47 -5.94 20.37 0.53
N SER A 48 -6.94 20.72 1.34
CA SER A 48 -6.89 21.85 2.27
C SER A 48 -7.39 21.44 3.65
N CYS A 49 -6.70 21.91 4.69
CA CYS A 49 -7.07 21.61 6.07
C CYS A 49 -8.44 22.22 6.41
N PRO A 50 -9.39 21.45 6.98
CA PRO A 50 -10.70 21.98 7.37
C PRO A 50 -10.62 22.96 8.57
N CYS A 51 -9.53 22.93 9.33
CA CYS A 51 -9.33 23.79 10.50
C CYS A 51 -8.65 25.13 10.15
N CYS A 52 -7.54 25.10 9.39
CA CYS A 52 -6.73 26.30 9.12
C CYS A 52 -6.64 26.71 7.64
N SER A 53 -7.38 26.02 6.75
CA SER A 53 -7.44 26.23 5.30
C SER A 53 -6.12 26.21 4.52
N ARG A 54 -5.00 25.86 5.16
CA ARG A 54 -3.70 25.69 4.50
C ARG A 54 -3.64 24.39 3.69
N VAL A 55 -2.78 24.39 2.67
CA VAL A 55 -2.60 23.31 1.68
C VAL A 55 -1.46 22.36 2.09
N THR A 56 -0.85 22.55 3.26
CA THR A 56 0.21 21.70 3.81
C THR A 56 -0.40 20.46 4.46
N VAL A 57 -1.07 19.63 3.65
CA VAL A 57 -1.78 18.43 4.08
C VAL A 57 -1.05 17.18 3.59
N GLU A 58 -0.85 16.22 4.48
CA GLU A 58 -0.23 14.93 4.16
C GLU A 58 -1.17 13.75 4.45
N PRO A 59 -1.22 12.73 3.57
CA PRO A 59 -2.03 11.54 3.80
C PRO A 59 -1.43 10.69 4.91
N VAL A 60 -2.29 10.21 5.81
CA VAL A 60 -1.94 9.21 6.81
C VAL A 60 -2.21 7.84 6.19
N GLU A 61 -1.16 7.03 6.04
CA GLU A 61 -1.20 5.71 5.42
C GLU A 61 -0.97 4.61 6.46
N LEU A 62 -1.62 3.46 6.29
CA LEU A 62 -1.29 2.25 7.03
C LEU A 62 0.05 1.67 6.57
N GLU A 63 0.65 0.81 7.40
CA GLU A 63 1.89 0.10 7.08
C GLU A 63 1.69 -1.11 6.14
N ASP A 64 0.62 -1.12 5.37
CA ASP A 64 0.27 -2.14 4.38
C ASP A 64 0.81 -1.82 2.96
N SER A 65 1.70 -0.84 2.87
CA SER A 65 2.37 -0.46 1.62
C SER A 65 3.08 -1.65 0.99
N GLN A 66 2.99 -1.77 -0.33
CA GLN A 66 3.75 -2.78 -1.08
C GLN A 66 5.24 -2.45 -1.06
N TYR A 67 6.08 -3.47 -1.08
CA TYR A 67 7.53 -3.34 -1.11
C TYR A 67 8.06 -3.65 -2.52
N GLY A 68 8.99 -2.82 -2.99
CA GLY A 68 9.73 -3.06 -4.22
C GLY A 68 10.73 -4.19 -4.07
N ARG A 69 11.34 -4.59 -5.19
CA ARG A 69 12.39 -5.65 -5.19
C ARG A 69 13.63 -5.29 -4.38
N ASN A 70 13.85 -4.00 -4.13
CA ASN A 70 14.93 -3.47 -3.29
C ASN A 70 14.54 -3.38 -1.80
N GLY A 71 13.37 -3.87 -1.40
CA GLY A 71 12.87 -3.78 -0.02
C GLY A 71 12.38 -2.39 0.38
N ALA A 72 12.35 -1.41 -0.53
CA ALA A 72 11.81 -0.08 -0.24
C ALA A 72 10.28 -0.06 -0.40
N LYS A 73 9.57 0.70 0.46
CA LYS A 73 8.13 0.93 0.35
C LYS A 73 7.83 1.65 -0.98
N ILE A 74 6.87 1.13 -1.74
CA ILE A 74 6.39 1.77 -2.98
C ILE A 74 5.43 2.88 -2.58
N ALA A 75 5.82 4.13 -2.83
CA ALA A 75 5.01 5.29 -2.48
C ALA A 75 3.62 5.24 -3.12
N GLY A 76 2.59 5.57 -2.33
CA GLY A 76 1.20 5.62 -2.79
C GLY A 76 0.51 4.27 -2.89
N THR A 77 1.14 3.18 -2.46
CA THR A 77 0.52 1.85 -2.38
C THR A 77 -0.08 1.54 -1.01
N GLY A 78 0.24 2.30 0.03
CA GLY A 78 -0.37 2.17 1.35
C GLY A 78 -1.81 2.69 1.36
N THR A 79 -2.66 2.06 2.16
CA THR A 79 -4.06 2.45 2.33
C THR A 79 -4.14 3.79 3.06
N ILE A 80 -4.77 4.80 2.45
CA ILE A 80 -5.04 6.08 3.12
C ILE A 80 -6.17 5.87 4.13
N VAL A 81 -5.93 6.23 5.39
CA VAL A 81 -6.93 6.19 6.47
C VAL A 81 -7.35 7.59 6.95
N GLY A 82 -6.59 8.61 6.58
CA GLY A 82 -6.86 9.98 6.98
C GLY A 82 -5.89 10.96 6.35
N PHE A 83 -5.98 12.20 6.81
CA PHE A 83 -5.07 13.29 6.45
C PHE A 83 -4.67 14.06 7.71
N SER A 84 -3.48 14.63 7.67
CA SER A 84 -2.93 15.47 8.73
C SER A 84 -2.45 16.81 8.15
N CYS A 85 -2.59 17.89 8.91
CA CYS A 85 -2.09 19.19 8.51
C CYS A 85 -0.75 19.51 9.18
N ASN A 86 0.31 19.69 8.40
CA ASN A 86 1.64 20.05 8.91
C ASN A 86 1.73 21.47 9.48
N ALA A 87 0.71 22.31 9.29
CA ALA A 87 0.70 23.67 9.80
C ALA A 87 0.04 23.80 11.18
N CYS A 88 -1.12 23.18 11.38
CA CYS A 88 -1.86 23.26 12.65
C CYS A 88 -1.92 21.94 13.43
N GLY A 89 -1.41 20.85 12.85
CA GLY A 89 -1.43 19.51 13.48
C GLY A 89 -2.80 18.84 13.49
N HIS A 90 -3.81 19.41 12.84
CA HIS A 90 -5.15 18.81 12.81
C HIS A 90 -5.18 17.57 11.91
N GLU A 91 -5.80 16.50 12.39
CA GLU A 91 -5.96 15.23 11.69
C GLU A 91 -7.45 14.91 11.49
N TRP A 92 -7.81 14.33 10.35
CA TRP A 92 -9.18 13.94 10.05
C TRP A 92 -9.24 12.66 9.18
N PRO A 93 -10.30 11.83 9.35
CA PRO A 93 -10.46 10.58 8.61
C PRO A 93 -11.00 10.83 7.18
N VAL A 94 -10.86 9.81 6.32
CA VAL A 94 -11.51 9.71 4.99
C VAL A 94 -12.68 8.74 4.97
#